data_AF-A0A7V6BET0-F1
#
_entry.id   AF-A0A7V6BET0-F1
#
_cell.length_a   1.000
_cell.length_b   1.000
_cell.length_c   1.000
_cell.angle_alpha   90.00
_cell.angle_beta   90.00
_cell.angle_gamma   90.00
#
_symmetry.space_group_name_H-M   'P 1'
#
loop_
_entity.id
_entity.type
_entity.pdbx_description
1 polymer ?
#
loop_
_entity_poly.entity_id
_entity_poly.type
_entity_poly.pdbx_seq_one_letter_code
_entity_poly.pdbx_strand_id
1 'polypeptide(L)'
;MLGSEILVEALVRENVDTIFAYPGGASMEIHQVLSKRKEIRTILPRHEQGGVFAADGYARASGKVGVCMATSGPGATNLVTGIANAYADSIPIVAITGQVAYWMIGKNAFQETDIFGITQPIVKHSYLITDASEIARVIKEAFYIASSGRPGPVVIDIPKNVQQQRVIPHFPEKLELRGYQPDPMPNDNDLAKIIELIETSERPVLYVGGGIISGNAHKELIQFVEATKIPVTTTLMGIGAFPETHPLSLKWLGMHGSAYANWAVAEADLLLAFGVRFDDRVTGNVKKFCEHGKIVHIDIDESEINKNKVCHLPIVANIKHTLKRLNEMLKERPIKKSFKPWHEKIDAWKIKAPFKCPITENALKSPLIRNIVGNDLNEIMTAQIVIEAIYEATKGDAIVTTGVGQHQMWAAQFYKFNSPRHFISSCGLGSMGFGFPAAIGAKAACP
;
A
#
# COMPACT_ATOMS: atom_id res chain seq x y z
N MET A 1 -5.34 -30.29 21.01
CA MET A 1 -4.93 -28.89 21.27
C MET A 1 -6.19 -28.07 21.54
N LEU A 2 -6.11 -27.06 22.40
CA LEU A 2 -7.13 -26.03 22.54
C LEU A 2 -7.21 -25.19 21.25
N GLY A 3 -8.36 -24.62 20.92
CA GLY A 3 -8.50 -23.73 19.77
C GLY A 3 -7.49 -22.57 19.77
N SER A 4 -7.22 -21.98 20.94
CA SER A 4 -6.19 -20.95 21.10
C SER A 4 -4.77 -21.46 20.78
N GLU A 5 -4.43 -22.70 21.14
CA GLU A 5 -3.15 -23.32 20.79
C GLU A 5 -3.03 -23.59 19.29
N ILE A 6 -4.13 -24.02 18.66
CA ILE A 6 -4.20 -24.28 17.21
C ILE A 6 -4.00 -22.97 16.44
N LEU A 7 -4.65 -21.88 16.88
CA LEU A 7 -4.52 -20.57 16.26
C LEU A 7 -3.07 -20.09 16.27
N VAL A 8 -2.42 -20.09 17.44
CA VAL A 8 -1.05 -19.57 17.55
C VAL A 8 -0.07 -20.47 16.79
N GLU A 9 -0.27 -21.79 16.79
CA GLU A 9 0.51 -22.71 15.97
C GLU A 9 0.31 -22.46 14.46
N ALA A 10 -0.92 -22.18 14.02
CA ALA A 10 -1.19 -21.82 12.63
C ALA A 10 -0.49 -20.50 12.24
N LEU A 11 -0.46 -19.50 13.12
CA LEU A 11 0.27 -18.25 12.88
C LEU A 11 1.78 -18.50 12.71
N VAL A 12 2.38 -19.36 13.56
CA VAL A 12 3.79 -19.75 13.42
C VAL A 12 4.06 -20.43 12.07
N ARG A 13 3.14 -21.31 11.63
CA ARG A 13 3.24 -21.99 10.32
C ARG A 13 3.09 -21.05 9.12
N GLU A 14 2.38 -19.94 9.27
CA GLU A 14 2.35 -18.85 8.28
C GLU A 14 3.54 -17.88 8.41
N ASN A 15 4.56 -18.25 9.19
CA ASN A 15 5.79 -17.46 9.42
C ASN A 15 5.52 -16.08 10.03
N VAL A 16 4.47 -15.96 10.85
CA VAL A 16 4.24 -14.75 11.64
C VAL A 16 5.34 -14.65 12.70
N ASP A 17 6.08 -13.55 12.68
CA ASP A 17 7.11 -13.23 13.67
C ASP A 17 6.69 -12.14 14.67
N THR A 18 5.66 -11.35 14.33
CA THR A 18 5.21 -10.20 15.09
C THR A 18 3.69 -10.09 15.05
N ILE A 19 3.07 -9.82 16.21
CA ILE A 19 1.63 -9.54 16.32
C ILE A 19 1.40 -8.30 17.20
N PHE A 20 0.49 -7.43 16.77
CA PHE A 20 0.08 -6.24 17.53
C PHE A 20 -1.25 -6.52 18.24
N ALA A 21 -1.18 -6.88 19.52
CA ALA A 21 -2.33 -7.47 20.23
C ALA A 21 -2.68 -6.74 21.54
N TYR A 22 -3.96 -6.38 21.69
CA TYR A 22 -4.50 -5.81 22.94
C TYR A 22 -5.44 -6.80 23.64
N PRO A 23 -5.20 -7.14 24.93
CA PRO A 23 -5.95 -8.18 25.63
C PRO A 23 -7.33 -7.74 26.12
N GLY A 24 -8.26 -8.70 26.18
CA GLY A 24 -9.54 -8.56 26.86
C GLY A 24 -10.22 -9.90 27.13
N GLY A 25 -11.40 -9.86 27.75
CA GLY A 25 -12.06 -11.06 28.30
C GLY A 25 -12.40 -12.13 27.26
N ALA A 26 -12.66 -11.72 26.01
CA ALA A 26 -13.01 -12.62 24.91
C ALA A 26 -11.79 -13.08 24.09
N SER A 27 -10.60 -12.49 24.25
CA SER A 27 -9.35 -12.92 23.60
C SER A 27 -8.31 -13.48 24.59
N MET A 28 -8.67 -13.61 25.86
CA MET A 28 -7.75 -13.98 26.94
C MET A 28 -7.04 -15.32 26.69
N GLU A 29 -7.76 -16.32 26.19
CA GLU A 29 -7.18 -17.65 25.93
C GLU A 29 -6.04 -17.59 24.90
N ILE A 30 -6.20 -16.75 23.88
CA ILE A 30 -5.16 -16.55 22.85
C ILE A 30 -3.94 -15.84 23.45
N HIS A 31 -4.14 -14.81 24.27
CA HIS A 31 -3.05 -14.12 24.97
C HIS A 31 -2.27 -15.04 25.93
N GLN A 32 -2.95 -15.98 26.60
CA GLN A 32 -2.29 -16.96 27.46
C GLN A 32 -1.34 -17.87 26.67
N VAL A 33 -1.68 -18.22 25.42
CA VAL A 33 -0.80 -19.00 24.55
C VAL A 33 0.33 -18.14 23.99
N LEU A 34 0.03 -16.94 23.48
CA LEU A 34 1.04 -16.02 22.94
C LEU A 34 2.14 -15.70 23.95
N SER A 35 1.83 -15.55 25.24
CA SER A 35 2.83 -15.28 26.28
C SER A 35 3.88 -16.40 26.46
N LYS A 36 3.60 -17.60 25.94
CA LYS A 36 4.46 -18.80 26.04
C LYS A 36 5.18 -19.11 24.73
N ARG A 37 4.88 -18.42 23.63
CA ARG A 37 5.47 -18.66 22.30
C ARG A 37 6.54 -17.63 22.01
N LYS A 38 7.77 -18.10 21.80
CA LYS A 38 8.95 -17.23 21.59
C LYS A 38 9.12 -16.84 20.12
N GLU A 39 8.52 -17.61 19.23
CA GLU A 39 8.56 -17.41 17.78
C GLU A 39 7.78 -16.17 17.34
N ILE A 40 6.77 -15.76 18.13
CA ILE A 40 5.94 -14.59 17.86
C ILE A 40 6.19 -13.52 18.91
N ARG A 41 6.74 -12.39 18.49
CA ARG A 41 6.83 -11.19 19.32
C ARG A 41 5.47 -10.51 19.41
N THR A 42 4.89 -10.51 20.60
CA THR A 42 3.67 -9.73 20.87
C THR A 42 4.03 -8.29 21.26
N ILE A 43 3.60 -7.32 20.45
CA ILE A 43 3.72 -5.89 20.75
C ILE A 43 2.36 -5.40 21.26
N LEU A 44 2.32 -4.93 22.51
CA LEU A 44 1.12 -4.39 23.14
C LEU A 44 0.95 -2.91 22.78
N PRO A 45 -0.04 -2.54 21.92
CA PRO A 45 -0.35 -1.14 21.69
C PRO A 45 -1.05 -0.52 22.91
N ARG A 46 -1.24 0.80 22.89
CA ARG A 46 -2.03 1.51 23.92
C ARG A 46 -3.50 1.74 23.53
N HIS A 47 -3.83 1.45 22.28
CA HIS A 47 -5.16 1.48 21.72
C HIS A 47 -5.19 0.54 20.51
N GLU A 48 -6.28 -0.19 20.25
CA GLU A 48 -6.35 -1.18 19.16
C GLU A 48 -6.17 -0.53 17.79
N GLN A 49 -6.65 0.70 17.61
CA GLN A 49 -6.36 1.51 16.41
C GLN A 49 -4.84 1.65 16.16
N GLY A 50 -4.05 1.86 17.22
CA GLY A 50 -2.60 1.86 17.13
C GLY A 50 -2.04 0.49 16.77
N GLY A 51 -2.67 -0.59 17.23
CA GLY A 51 -2.31 -1.96 16.86
C GLY A 51 -2.51 -2.25 15.37
N VAL A 52 -3.67 -1.91 14.81
CA VAL A 52 -3.95 -2.13 13.38
C VAL A 52 -3.12 -1.22 12.48
N PHE A 53 -2.88 0.05 12.84
CA PHE A 53 -1.98 0.90 12.08
C PHE A 53 -0.51 0.46 12.17
N ALA A 54 -0.08 -0.14 13.28
CA ALA A 54 1.24 -0.75 13.37
C ALA A 54 1.33 -2.03 12.53
N ALA A 55 0.28 -2.87 12.48
CA ALA A 55 0.22 -4.01 11.57
C ALA A 55 0.27 -3.58 10.10
N ASP A 56 -0.46 -2.51 9.73
CA ASP A 56 -0.42 -1.90 8.40
C ASP A 56 1.00 -1.39 8.05
N GLY A 57 1.64 -0.64 8.96
CA GLY A 57 3.02 -0.17 8.79
C GLY A 57 4.04 -1.32 8.67
N TYR A 58 3.89 -2.37 9.47
CA TYR A 58 4.68 -3.60 9.36
C TYR A 58 4.53 -4.26 7.99
N ALA A 59 3.29 -4.38 7.50
CA ALA A 59 3.00 -5.01 6.20
C ALA A 59 3.60 -4.21 5.04
N ARG A 60 3.50 -2.89 5.07
CA ARG A 60 4.08 -2.01 4.04
C ARG A 60 5.60 -2.12 4.00
N ALA A 61 6.26 -2.06 5.16
CA ALA A 61 7.72 -2.12 5.27
C ALA A 61 8.30 -3.48 4.86
N SER A 62 7.71 -4.58 5.35
CA SER A 62 8.23 -5.94 5.14
C SER A 62 7.78 -6.58 3.82
N GLY A 63 6.61 -6.19 3.30
CA GLY A 63 5.91 -6.94 2.25
C GLY A 63 5.27 -8.24 2.72
N LYS A 64 5.26 -8.52 4.02
CA LYS A 64 4.54 -9.64 4.64
C LYS A 64 3.13 -9.21 5.06
N VAL A 65 2.30 -10.17 5.48
CA VAL A 65 0.99 -9.90 6.08
C VAL A 65 1.18 -9.32 7.49
N GLY A 66 0.58 -8.16 7.77
CA GLY A 66 0.54 -7.58 9.11
C GLY A 66 -0.54 -8.26 9.96
N VAL A 67 -0.25 -8.57 11.23
CA VAL A 67 -1.23 -9.23 12.12
C VAL A 67 -1.55 -8.33 13.31
N CYS A 68 -2.83 -8.02 13.49
CA CYS A 68 -3.32 -7.33 14.68
C CYS A 68 -4.41 -8.16 15.37
N MET A 69 -4.52 -8.02 16.69
CA MET A 69 -5.51 -8.74 17.48
C MET A 69 -6.17 -7.86 18.54
N ALA A 70 -7.49 -8.03 18.71
CA ALA A 70 -8.28 -7.38 19.74
C ALA A 70 -9.24 -8.36 20.43
N THR A 71 -9.79 -7.95 21.57
CA THR A 71 -10.96 -8.59 22.18
C THR A 71 -12.26 -8.26 21.42
N SER A 72 -13.38 -8.83 21.84
CA SER A 72 -14.72 -8.54 21.32
C SER A 72 -15.18 -7.11 21.58
N GLY A 73 -16.34 -6.76 21.05
CA GLY A 73 -17.03 -5.53 21.43
C GLY A 73 -16.20 -4.28 21.09
N PRO A 74 -15.83 -3.47 22.10
CA PRO A 74 -15.08 -2.22 21.87
C PRO A 74 -13.70 -2.45 21.25
N GLY A 75 -13.02 -3.56 21.58
CA GLY A 75 -11.71 -3.86 21.02
C GLY A 75 -11.78 -4.06 19.51
N ALA A 76 -12.76 -4.85 19.07
CA ALA A 76 -13.03 -5.09 17.65
C ALA A 76 -13.43 -3.81 16.90
N THR A 77 -14.32 -2.98 17.47
CA THR A 77 -14.72 -1.71 16.82
C THR A 77 -13.57 -0.72 16.69
N ASN A 78 -12.61 -0.74 17.61
CA ASN A 78 -11.43 0.13 17.55
C ASN A 78 -10.46 -0.23 16.40
N LEU A 79 -10.62 -1.39 15.75
CA LEU A 79 -9.85 -1.78 14.57
C LEU A 79 -10.42 -1.21 13.26
N VAL A 80 -11.68 -0.77 13.25
CA VAL A 80 -12.46 -0.48 12.02
C VAL A 80 -11.76 0.55 11.12
N THR A 81 -11.24 1.65 11.67
CA THR A 81 -10.53 2.66 10.87
C THR A 81 -9.27 2.08 10.21
N GLY A 82 -8.52 1.23 10.91
CA GLY A 82 -7.33 0.60 10.35
C GLY A 82 -7.65 -0.46 9.30
N ILE A 83 -8.75 -1.20 9.48
CA ILE A 83 -9.26 -2.14 8.47
C ILE A 83 -9.65 -1.37 7.20
N ALA A 84 -10.44 -0.30 7.32
CA ALA A 84 -10.80 0.55 6.20
C ALA A 84 -9.58 1.19 5.52
N ASN A 85 -8.57 1.59 6.30
CA ASN A 85 -7.31 2.12 5.80
C ASN A 85 -6.56 1.11 4.93
N ALA A 86 -6.37 -0.11 5.46
CA ALA A 86 -5.71 -1.20 4.75
C ALA A 86 -6.48 -1.60 3.49
N TYR A 87 -7.81 -1.60 3.53
CA TYR A 87 -8.65 -1.87 2.36
C TYR A 87 -8.45 -0.83 1.25
N ALA A 88 -8.56 0.47 1.60
CA ALA A 88 -8.41 1.57 0.65
C ALA A 88 -7.04 1.58 -0.04
N ASP A 89 -5.99 1.19 0.69
CA ASP A 89 -4.60 1.17 0.21
C ASP A 89 -4.11 -0.21 -0.25
N SER A 90 -4.96 -1.23 -0.22
CA SER A 90 -4.64 -2.60 -0.64
C SER A 90 -3.46 -3.21 0.13
N ILE A 91 -3.51 -3.11 1.46
CA ILE A 91 -2.48 -3.60 2.38
C ILE A 91 -2.89 -4.94 2.98
N PRO A 92 -2.02 -5.97 2.92
CA PRO A 92 -2.32 -7.28 3.48
C PRO A 92 -2.26 -7.24 5.00
N ILE A 93 -3.41 -7.26 5.66
CA ILE A 93 -3.50 -7.46 7.10
C ILE A 93 -4.47 -8.60 7.45
N VAL A 94 -4.20 -9.30 8.54
CA VAL A 94 -5.12 -10.24 9.17
C VAL A 94 -5.48 -9.69 10.55
N ALA A 95 -6.74 -9.33 10.73
CA ALA A 95 -7.29 -8.81 11.97
C ALA A 95 -8.04 -9.92 12.71
N ILE A 96 -7.52 -10.32 13.87
CA ILE A 96 -8.11 -11.39 14.70
C ILE A 96 -8.90 -10.74 15.83
N THR A 97 -10.16 -11.12 15.99
CA THR A 97 -11.01 -10.64 17.08
C THR A 97 -11.50 -11.80 17.93
N GLY A 98 -11.41 -11.64 19.25
CA GLY A 98 -12.18 -12.48 20.16
C GLY A 98 -13.66 -12.14 20.04
N GLN A 99 -14.55 -13.10 20.28
CA GLN A 99 -16.00 -12.90 20.29
C GLN A 99 -16.63 -13.51 21.56
N VAL A 100 -17.84 -13.09 21.90
CA VAL A 100 -18.68 -13.78 22.88
C VAL A 100 -18.87 -15.25 22.50
N ALA A 101 -19.26 -16.09 23.46
CA ALA A 101 -19.52 -17.50 23.16
C ALA A 101 -20.60 -17.64 22.06
N TYR A 102 -20.47 -18.61 21.17
CA TYR A 102 -21.31 -18.76 19.98
C TYR A 102 -22.83 -18.73 20.30
N TRP A 103 -23.27 -19.40 21.35
CA TRP A 103 -24.69 -19.41 21.78
C TRP A 103 -25.18 -18.08 22.37
N MET A 104 -24.30 -17.10 22.58
CA MET A 104 -24.61 -15.75 23.03
C MET A 104 -24.66 -14.74 21.88
N ILE A 105 -24.20 -15.11 20.67
CA ILE A 105 -24.29 -14.24 19.49
C ILE A 105 -25.77 -13.98 19.16
N GLY A 106 -26.09 -12.73 18.82
CA GLY A 106 -27.42 -12.20 18.55
C GLY A 106 -28.23 -11.85 19.81
N LYS A 107 -27.64 -11.84 21.01
CA LYS A 107 -28.40 -11.69 22.27
C LYS A 107 -28.10 -10.40 23.05
N ASN A 108 -27.35 -9.46 22.48
CA ASN A 108 -26.85 -8.26 23.16
C ASN A 108 -26.06 -8.64 24.43
N ALA A 109 -25.21 -9.65 24.30
CA ALA A 109 -24.35 -10.08 25.38
C ALA A 109 -23.31 -9.01 25.76
N PHE A 110 -22.70 -9.14 26.93
CA PHE A 110 -21.65 -8.24 27.38
C PHE A 110 -20.47 -8.23 26.39
N GLN A 111 -20.12 -7.04 25.89
CA GLN A 111 -19.09 -6.83 24.86
C GLN A 111 -19.32 -7.62 23.57
N GLU A 112 -20.57 -7.84 23.20
CA GLU A 112 -20.92 -8.34 21.87
C GLU A 112 -20.97 -7.20 20.85
N THR A 113 -20.37 -7.42 19.67
CA THR A 113 -20.52 -6.57 18.49
C THR A 113 -20.54 -7.45 17.24
N ASP A 114 -21.43 -7.15 16.29
CA ASP A 114 -21.39 -7.72 14.94
C ASP A 114 -20.24 -7.11 14.12
N ILE A 115 -19.01 -7.53 14.44
CA ILE A 115 -17.81 -7.04 13.73
C ILE A 115 -17.81 -7.51 12.27
N PHE A 116 -18.43 -8.66 11.99
CA PHE A 116 -18.58 -9.19 10.64
C PHE A 116 -19.38 -8.21 9.76
N GLY A 117 -20.59 -7.82 10.20
CA GLY A 117 -21.43 -6.86 9.49
C GLY A 117 -20.79 -5.47 9.40
N ILE A 118 -20.16 -4.98 10.47
CA ILE A 118 -19.49 -3.67 10.49
C ILE A 118 -18.35 -3.59 9.46
N THR A 119 -17.61 -4.68 9.26
CA THR A 119 -16.41 -4.67 8.42
C THR A 119 -16.64 -5.16 6.99
N GLN A 120 -17.81 -5.75 6.69
CA GLN A 120 -18.14 -6.29 5.37
C GLN A 120 -17.83 -5.36 4.17
N PRO A 121 -18.10 -4.04 4.18
CA PRO A 121 -17.83 -3.18 3.03
C PRO A 121 -16.36 -2.72 2.93
N ILE A 122 -15.55 -3.00 3.94
CA ILE A 122 -14.17 -2.49 4.09
C ILE A 122 -13.16 -3.63 4.31
N VAL A 123 -13.52 -4.84 3.89
CA VAL A 123 -12.69 -6.03 4.06
C VAL A 123 -12.66 -6.83 2.77
N LYS A 124 -11.55 -7.51 2.49
CA LYS A 124 -11.46 -8.42 1.35
C LYS A 124 -12.26 -9.70 1.62
N HIS A 125 -12.20 -10.19 2.85
CA HIS A 125 -12.99 -11.34 3.29
C HIS A 125 -13.10 -11.40 4.82
N SER A 126 -14.11 -12.09 5.33
CA SER A 126 -14.31 -12.27 6.78
C SER A 126 -14.69 -13.70 7.12
N TYR A 127 -14.26 -14.16 8.29
CA TYR A 127 -14.63 -15.45 8.86
C TYR A 127 -15.24 -15.27 10.26
N LEU A 128 -16.29 -16.04 10.55
CA LEU A 128 -16.74 -16.33 11.91
C LEU A 128 -16.48 -17.82 12.15
N ILE A 129 -15.54 -18.15 13.02
CA ILE A 129 -15.17 -19.55 13.29
C ILE A 129 -16.13 -20.13 14.33
N THR A 130 -16.85 -21.20 13.99
CA THR A 130 -17.82 -21.81 14.92
C THR A 130 -17.35 -23.13 15.54
N ASP A 131 -16.32 -23.76 14.96
CA ASP A 131 -15.68 -24.96 15.50
C ASP A 131 -14.14 -24.88 15.47
N ALA A 132 -13.48 -25.37 16.52
CA ALA A 132 -12.02 -25.26 16.64
C ALA A 132 -11.25 -26.08 15.60
N SER A 133 -11.85 -27.09 14.96
CA SER A 133 -11.24 -27.85 13.88
C SER A 133 -11.02 -27.03 12.61
N GLU A 134 -11.74 -25.93 12.44
CA GLU A 134 -11.64 -25.06 11.26
C GLU A 134 -10.49 -24.06 11.35
N ILE A 135 -9.99 -23.77 12.56
CA ILE A 135 -9.03 -22.69 12.82
C ILE A 135 -7.80 -22.79 11.91
N ALA A 136 -7.20 -23.97 11.80
CA ALA A 136 -6.00 -24.16 10.98
C ALA A 136 -6.24 -23.86 9.49
N ARG A 137 -7.39 -24.30 8.95
CA ARG A 137 -7.80 -24.03 7.57
C ARG A 137 -8.07 -22.54 7.36
N VAL A 138 -8.88 -21.94 8.24
CA VAL A 138 -9.28 -20.53 8.13
C VAL A 138 -8.07 -19.60 8.21
N ILE A 139 -7.10 -19.87 9.09
CA ILE A 139 -5.86 -19.08 9.14
C ILE A 139 -5.09 -19.21 7.83
N LYS A 140 -4.96 -20.42 7.27
CA LYS A 140 -4.29 -20.63 5.97
C LYS A 140 -4.97 -19.85 4.84
N GLU A 141 -6.29 -19.93 4.78
CA GLU A 141 -7.10 -19.22 3.79
C GLU A 141 -7.00 -17.70 3.97
N ALA A 142 -7.08 -17.21 5.20
CA ALA A 142 -7.03 -15.78 5.49
C ALA A 142 -5.69 -15.16 5.08
N PHE A 143 -4.56 -15.81 5.37
CA PHE A 143 -3.25 -15.32 4.95
C PHE A 143 -3.08 -15.34 3.43
N TYR A 144 -3.55 -16.40 2.76
CA TYR A 144 -3.53 -16.47 1.31
C TYR A 144 -4.41 -15.40 0.66
N ILE A 145 -5.65 -15.23 1.13
CA ILE A 145 -6.56 -14.19 0.63
C ILE A 145 -5.98 -12.80 0.92
N ALA A 146 -5.47 -12.53 2.12
CA ALA A 146 -4.93 -11.20 2.44
C ALA A 146 -3.77 -10.80 1.51
N SER A 147 -2.90 -11.75 1.15
CA SER A 147 -1.64 -11.48 0.43
C SER A 147 -1.71 -11.63 -1.09
N SER A 148 -2.59 -12.48 -1.62
CA SER A 148 -2.63 -12.80 -3.06
C SER A 148 -3.60 -11.90 -3.85
N GLY A 149 -3.49 -11.86 -5.18
CA GLY A 149 -4.28 -10.95 -6.02
C GLY A 149 -4.00 -9.49 -5.66
N ARG A 150 -5.04 -8.67 -5.62
CA ARG A 150 -4.97 -7.38 -4.96
C ARG A 150 -4.96 -7.58 -3.43
N PRO A 151 -3.89 -7.24 -2.70
CA PRO A 151 -3.83 -7.49 -1.27
C PRO A 151 -4.87 -6.67 -0.50
N GLY A 152 -5.23 -7.10 0.70
CA GLY A 152 -6.21 -6.41 1.52
C GLY A 152 -6.44 -7.05 2.88
N PRO A 153 -7.23 -6.39 3.74
CA PRO A 153 -7.53 -6.89 5.07
C PRO A 153 -8.45 -8.11 5.04
N VAL A 154 -8.21 -9.08 5.94
CA VAL A 154 -9.12 -10.18 6.26
C VAL A 154 -9.41 -10.16 7.76
N VAL A 155 -10.68 -10.30 8.13
CA VAL A 155 -11.12 -10.35 9.54
C VAL A 155 -11.44 -11.80 9.93
N ILE A 156 -10.97 -12.22 11.11
CA ILE A 156 -11.24 -13.54 11.67
C ILE A 156 -11.82 -13.36 13.06
N ASP A 157 -13.10 -13.66 13.23
CA ASP A 157 -13.83 -13.54 14.49
C ASP A 157 -13.97 -14.92 15.17
N ILE A 158 -13.55 -15.00 16.44
CA ILE A 158 -13.37 -16.28 17.14
C ILE A 158 -14.07 -16.26 18.51
N PRO A 159 -15.22 -16.94 18.65
CA PRO A 159 -15.92 -17.10 19.91
C PRO A 159 -15.05 -17.69 21.01
N LYS A 160 -15.20 -17.19 22.23
CA LYS A 160 -14.41 -17.64 23.40
C LYS A 160 -14.52 -19.15 23.64
N ASN A 161 -15.71 -19.74 23.48
CA ASN A 161 -15.90 -21.19 23.64
C ASN A 161 -15.13 -22.01 22.60
N VAL A 162 -14.93 -21.48 21.38
CA VAL A 162 -14.14 -22.11 20.32
C VAL A 162 -12.65 -22.07 20.67
N GLN A 163 -12.17 -20.97 21.26
CA GLN A 163 -10.79 -20.88 21.76
C GLN A 163 -10.49 -21.94 22.84
N GLN A 164 -11.50 -22.29 23.65
CA GLN A 164 -11.41 -23.26 24.75
C GLN A 164 -11.70 -24.71 24.33
N GLN A 165 -12.23 -24.94 23.13
CA GLN A 165 -12.57 -26.26 22.64
C GLN A 165 -11.29 -27.07 22.35
N ARG A 166 -11.27 -28.34 22.77
CA ARG A 166 -10.18 -29.29 22.45
C ARG A 166 -10.51 -30.13 21.24
N VAL A 167 -9.62 -30.11 20.25
CA VAL A 167 -9.71 -30.97 19.06
C VAL A 167 -8.33 -31.50 18.64
N ILE A 168 -8.31 -32.48 17.74
CA ILE A 168 -7.10 -32.91 17.03
C ILE A 168 -7.03 -32.05 15.75
N PRO A 169 -6.07 -31.12 15.61
CA PRO A 169 -6.03 -30.23 14.46
C PRO A 169 -5.51 -30.93 13.21
N HIS A 170 -6.02 -30.50 12.05
CA HIS A 170 -5.47 -30.82 10.75
C HIS A 170 -4.97 -29.53 10.10
N PHE A 171 -3.65 -29.45 9.85
CA PHE A 171 -3.04 -28.30 9.19
C PHE A 171 -2.91 -28.59 7.69
N PRO A 172 -3.69 -27.92 6.82
CA PRO A 172 -3.66 -28.21 5.39
C PRO A 172 -2.33 -27.77 4.76
N GLU A 173 -1.74 -28.65 3.95
CA GLU A 173 -0.52 -28.33 3.18
C GLU A 173 -0.84 -27.56 1.90
N LYS A 174 -1.95 -27.90 1.24
CA LYS A 174 -2.41 -27.28 0.00
C LYS A 174 -3.70 -26.51 0.25
N LEU A 175 -3.80 -25.37 -0.42
CA LEU A 175 -4.97 -24.51 -0.38
C LEU A 175 -5.63 -24.48 -1.75
N GLU A 176 -6.91 -24.82 -1.80
CA GLU A 176 -7.74 -24.68 -3.01
C GLU A 176 -9.00 -23.91 -2.66
N LEU A 177 -9.06 -22.65 -3.08
CA LEU A 177 -10.23 -21.79 -2.92
C LEU A 177 -11.00 -21.77 -4.24
N ARG A 178 -12.14 -22.48 -4.27
CA ARG A 178 -12.97 -22.56 -5.47
C ARG A 178 -13.39 -21.17 -5.93
N GLY A 179 -13.11 -20.85 -7.19
CA GLY A 179 -13.51 -19.59 -7.83
C GLY A 179 -12.59 -18.41 -7.55
N TYR A 180 -11.53 -18.58 -6.75
CA TYR A 180 -10.56 -17.52 -6.48
C TYR A 180 -9.29 -17.75 -7.31
N GLN A 181 -9.03 -16.87 -8.29
CA GLN A 181 -7.87 -16.92 -9.18
C GLN A 181 -7.00 -15.67 -9.00
N PRO A 182 -6.06 -15.67 -8.05
CA PRO A 182 -5.36 -14.45 -7.65
C PRO A 182 -4.15 -14.07 -8.52
N ASP A 183 -3.72 -14.89 -9.48
CA ASP A 183 -2.47 -14.66 -10.21
C ASP A 183 -2.63 -14.85 -11.73
N PRO A 184 -3.35 -13.93 -12.41
CA PRO A 184 -3.54 -13.99 -13.85
C PRO A 184 -2.22 -13.75 -14.61
N MET A 185 -1.94 -14.62 -15.58
CA MET A 185 -0.74 -14.54 -16.43
C MET A 185 -0.95 -13.62 -17.64
N PRO A 186 0.08 -12.86 -18.07
CA PRO A 186 -0.02 -12.02 -19.25
C PRO A 186 -0.10 -12.83 -20.55
N ASN A 187 -0.74 -12.26 -21.57
CA ASN A 187 -0.81 -12.81 -22.92
C ASN A 187 0.21 -12.13 -23.84
N ASP A 188 1.08 -12.92 -24.49
CA ASP A 188 2.13 -12.41 -25.40
C ASP A 188 1.59 -11.53 -26.54
N ASN A 189 0.38 -11.79 -27.05
CA ASN A 189 -0.23 -10.95 -28.09
C ASN A 189 -0.55 -9.55 -27.58
N ASP A 190 -1.00 -9.41 -26.33
CA ASP A 190 -1.27 -8.10 -25.74
C ASP A 190 0.04 -7.37 -25.41
N LEU A 191 1.07 -8.10 -24.98
CA LEU A 191 2.40 -7.53 -24.77
C LEU A 191 3.05 -7.06 -26.08
N ALA A 192 2.86 -7.79 -27.18
CA ALA A 192 3.31 -7.37 -28.50
C ALA A 192 2.65 -6.05 -28.94
N LYS A 193 1.34 -5.88 -28.67
CA LYS A 193 0.64 -4.61 -28.91
C LYS A 193 1.21 -3.46 -28.07
N ILE A 194 1.61 -3.71 -26.82
CA ILE A 194 2.29 -2.67 -26.00
C ILE A 194 3.57 -2.20 -26.70
N ILE A 195 4.39 -3.14 -27.18
CA ILE A 195 5.64 -2.82 -27.87
C ILE A 195 5.37 -2.02 -29.15
N GLU A 196 4.38 -2.41 -29.95
CA GLU A 196 3.95 -1.67 -31.15
C GLU A 196 3.48 -0.24 -30.82
N LEU A 197 2.69 -0.09 -29.76
CA LEU A 197 2.24 1.23 -29.30
C LEU A 197 3.43 2.10 -28.88
N ILE A 198 4.43 1.54 -28.21
CA ILE A 198 5.64 2.28 -27.83
C ILE A 198 6.42 2.70 -29.09
N GLU A 199 6.63 1.80 -30.04
CA GLU A 199 7.36 2.08 -31.29
C GLU A 199 6.69 3.17 -32.15
N THR A 200 5.37 3.28 -32.07
CA THR A 200 4.57 4.28 -32.82
C THR A 200 4.28 5.57 -32.05
N SER A 201 4.59 5.62 -30.75
CA SER A 201 4.42 6.81 -29.91
C SER A 201 5.55 7.83 -30.11
N GLU A 202 5.26 9.11 -29.83
CA GLU A 202 6.25 10.20 -29.77
C GLU A 202 6.41 10.75 -28.35
N ARG A 203 5.36 10.65 -27.52
CA ARG A 203 5.32 11.21 -26.16
C ARG A 203 4.79 10.19 -25.14
N PRO A 204 5.44 9.02 -24.98
CA PRO A 204 5.01 8.04 -24.01
C PRO A 204 5.31 8.49 -22.57
N VAL A 205 4.46 8.09 -21.63
CA VAL A 205 4.65 8.28 -20.19
C VAL A 205 4.26 6.99 -19.45
N LEU A 206 5.12 6.56 -18.53
CA LEU A 206 4.80 5.52 -17.56
C LEU A 206 4.10 6.15 -16.35
N TYR A 207 2.90 5.67 -16.05
CA TYR A 207 2.12 6.06 -14.88
C TYR A 207 2.03 4.86 -13.92
N VAL A 208 2.82 4.92 -12.85
CA VAL A 208 3.09 3.78 -11.97
C VAL A 208 2.46 3.95 -10.59
N GLY A 209 1.81 2.90 -10.08
CA GLY A 209 1.13 2.94 -8.78
C GLY A 209 1.72 2.00 -7.74
N GLY A 210 0.98 1.88 -6.62
CA GLY A 210 1.32 0.96 -5.53
C GLY A 210 1.37 -0.50 -5.95
N GLY A 211 0.71 -0.88 -7.06
CA GLY A 211 0.75 -2.24 -7.60
C GLY A 211 2.17 -2.73 -7.96
N ILE A 212 3.08 -1.84 -8.35
CA ILE A 212 4.50 -2.21 -8.57
C ILE A 212 5.20 -2.58 -7.27
N ILE A 213 4.91 -1.85 -6.19
CA ILE A 213 5.49 -2.09 -4.86
C ILE A 213 4.92 -3.38 -4.27
N SER A 214 3.59 -3.51 -4.24
CA SER A 214 2.90 -4.70 -3.72
C SER A 214 3.25 -5.96 -4.51
N GLY A 215 3.34 -5.86 -5.84
CA GLY A 215 3.77 -6.96 -6.72
C GLY A 215 5.28 -7.24 -6.71
N ASN A 216 6.08 -6.50 -5.94
CA ASN A 216 7.55 -6.63 -5.90
C ASN A 216 8.19 -6.58 -7.31
N ALA A 217 7.75 -5.64 -8.15
CA ALA A 217 8.09 -5.52 -9.57
C ALA A 217 9.04 -4.34 -9.90
N HIS A 218 9.60 -3.69 -8.88
CA HIS A 218 10.44 -2.49 -9.04
C HIS A 218 11.70 -2.75 -9.89
N LYS A 219 12.32 -3.93 -9.78
CA LYS A 219 13.52 -4.28 -10.58
C LYS A 219 13.17 -4.47 -12.05
N GLU A 220 12.06 -5.15 -12.31
CA GLU A 220 11.54 -5.38 -13.65
C GLU A 220 11.10 -4.05 -14.30
N LEU A 221 10.53 -3.12 -13.51
CA LEU A 221 10.22 -1.77 -13.96
C LEU A 221 11.48 -1.00 -14.36
N ILE A 222 12.53 -1.01 -13.54
CA ILE A 222 13.80 -0.33 -13.87
C ILE A 222 14.37 -0.87 -15.19
N GLN A 223 14.43 -2.19 -15.35
CA GLN A 223 14.89 -2.81 -16.60
C GLN A 223 14.04 -2.39 -17.81
N PHE A 224 12.72 -2.34 -17.65
CA PHE A 224 11.80 -1.90 -18.70
C PHE A 224 12.05 -0.44 -19.08
N VAL A 225 12.23 0.44 -18.09
CA VAL A 225 12.52 1.86 -18.30
C VAL A 225 13.89 2.05 -18.95
N GLU A 226 14.90 1.28 -18.54
CA GLU A 226 16.23 1.34 -19.14
C GLU A 226 16.23 0.88 -20.61
N ALA A 227 15.41 -0.12 -20.96
CA ALA A 227 15.27 -0.61 -22.33
C ALA A 227 14.46 0.35 -23.23
N THR A 228 13.41 0.98 -22.69
CA THR A 228 12.48 1.82 -23.46
C THR A 228 12.78 3.31 -23.41
N LYS A 229 13.54 3.77 -22.41
CA LYS A 229 13.82 5.19 -22.11
C LYS A 229 12.57 6.06 -21.94
N ILE A 230 11.46 5.48 -21.51
CA ILE A 230 10.20 6.20 -21.26
C ILE A 230 10.28 6.93 -19.90
N PRO A 231 9.88 8.21 -19.81
CA PRO A 231 9.81 8.92 -18.54
C PRO A 231 8.73 8.34 -17.61
N VAL A 232 9.02 8.32 -16.31
CA VAL A 232 8.20 7.65 -15.29
C VAL A 232 7.65 8.66 -14.31
N THR A 233 6.34 8.65 -14.12
CA THR A 233 5.67 9.29 -12.98
C THR A 233 4.99 8.27 -12.10
N THR A 234 4.90 8.56 -10.80
CA THR A 234 4.29 7.68 -9.81
C THR A 234 3.03 8.29 -9.21
N THR A 235 2.14 7.45 -8.67
CA THR A 235 1.16 7.92 -7.65
C THR A 235 1.87 8.18 -6.33
N LEU A 236 1.18 8.81 -5.37
CA LEU A 236 1.65 8.89 -3.98
C LEU A 236 1.94 7.50 -3.38
N MET A 237 1.11 6.50 -3.70
CA MET A 237 1.30 5.09 -3.29
C MET A 237 2.43 4.37 -4.04
N GLY A 238 2.89 4.92 -5.16
CA GLY A 238 3.96 4.37 -5.99
C GLY A 238 5.31 5.03 -5.75
N ILE A 239 5.43 5.97 -4.80
CA ILE A 239 6.71 6.60 -4.46
C ILE A 239 7.71 5.52 -4.02
N GLY A 240 8.89 5.53 -4.62
CA GLY A 240 9.92 4.51 -4.43
C GLY A 240 9.82 3.30 -5.36
N ALA A 241 8.74 3.15 -6.16
CA ALA A 241 8.67 2.11 -7.19
C ALA A 241 9.73 2.29 -8.30
N PHE A 242 10.09 3.54 -8.57
CA PHE A 242 11.17 3.94 -9.45
C PHE A 242 12.00 5.05 -8.77
N PRO A 243 13.34 5.05 -8.86
CA PRO A 243 14.15 6.00 -8.09
C PRO A 243 13.89 7.45 -8.49
N GLU A 244 13.53 8.30 -7.52
CA GLU A 244 13.24 9.71 -7.80
C GLU A 244 14.46 10.52 -8.26
N THR A 245 15.67 10.05 -7.96
CA THR A 245 16.92 10.64 -8.42
C THR A 245 17.28 10.26 -9.86
N HIS A 246 16.58 9.30 -10.47
CA HIS A 246 16.85 8.88 -11.84
C HIS A 246 16.45 9.98 -12.83
N PRO A 247 17.23 10.26 -13.91
CA PRO A 247 16.93 11.33 -14.87
C PRO A 247 15.54 11.23 -15.52
N LEU A 248 15.08 10.01 -15.80
CA LEU A 248 13.74 9.75 -16.35
C LEU A 248 12.60 9.86 -15.32
N SER A 249 12.88 10.11 -14.05
CA SER A 249 11.82 10.34 -13.07
C SER A 249 11.16 11.70 -13.30
N LEU A 250 9.84 11.70 -13.25
CA LEU A 250 8.97 12.87 -13.20
C LEU A 250 8.45 13.13 -11.77
N LYS A 251 8.93 12.36 -10.78
CA LYS A 251 8.32 12.26 -9.45
C LYS A 251 6.83 11.92 -9.54
N TRP A 252 6.09 12.10 -8.45
CA TRP A 252 4.67 11.78 -8.42
C TRP A 252 3.79 12.88 -9.05
N LEU A 253 2.67 12.47 -9.65
CA LEU A 253 1.67 13.34 -10.28
C LEU A 253 0.41 13.51 -9.42
N GLY A 254 -0.49 14.42 -9.84
CA GLY A 254 -1.80 14.64 -9.23
C GLY A 254 -1.94 16.03 -8.62
N MET A 255 -2.94 16.19 -7.75
CA MET A 255 -3.37 17.45 -7.12
C MET A 255 -2.22 18.28 -6.53
N HIS A 256 -1.26 17.59 -5.89
CA HIS A 256 -0.07 18.20 -5.29
C HIS A 256 1.24 17.61 -5.85
N GLY A 257 1.15 16.85 -6.95
CA GLY A 257 2.29 16.28 -7.63
C GLY A 257 3.10 17.34 -8.38
N SER A 258 4.14 16.88 -9.06
CA SER A 258 4.98 17.78 -9.84
C SER A 258 4.22 18.33 -11.04
N ALA A 259 4.38 19.63 -11.32
CA ALA A 259 3.73 20.25 -12.47
C ALA A 259 4.15 19.60 -13.79
N TYR A 260 5.44 19.24 -13.91
CA TYR A 260 5.98 18.59 -15.09
C TYR A 260 5.47 17.15 -15.28
N ALA A 261 5.15 16.40 -14.22
CA ALA A 261 4.47 15.11 -14.37
C ALA A 261 3.04 15.28 -14.90
N ASN A 262 2.29 16.25 -14.35
CA ASN A 262 0.93 16.55 -14.79
C ASN A 262 0.90 17.00 -16.26
N TRP A 263 1.82 17.86 -16.69
CA TRP A 263 1.93 18.29 -18.09
C TRP A 263 2.36 17.15 -19.01
N ALA A 264 3.28 16.30 -18.57
CA ALA A 264 3.70 15.13 -19.34
C ALA A 264 2.51 14.19 -19.62
N VAL A 265 1.67 13.90 -18.62
CA VAL A 265 0.48 13.06 -18.80
C VAL A 265 -0.60 13.77 -19.64
N ALA A 266 -0.77 15.08 -19.49
CA ALA A 266 -1.72 15.85 -20.28
C ALA A 266 -1.39 15.85 -21.77
N GLU A 267 -0.10 15.88 -22.12
CA GLU A 267 0.36 15.88 -23.52
C GLU A 267 0.74 14.49 -24.07
N ALA A 268 0.72 13.45 -23.23
CA ALA A 268 1.10 12.10 -23.62
C ALA A 268 0.20 11.59 -24.76
N ASP A 269 0.81 10.98 -25.77
CA ASP A 269 0.11 10.22 -26.81
C ASP A 269 -0.01 8.72 -26.47
N LEU A 270 0.77 8.25 -25.49
CA LEU A 270 0.69 6.93 -24.91
C LEU A 270 0.89 7.01 -23.38
N LEU A 271 -0.09 6.53 -22.63
CA LEU A 271 -0.01 6.38 -21.18
C LEU A 271 0.03 4.89 -20.82
N LEU A 272 1.13 4.47 -20.20
CA LEU A 272 1.31 3.12 -19.69
C LEU A 272 0.97 3.10 -18.19
N ALA A 273 -0.30 2.82 -17.87
CA ALA A 273 -0.85 2.83 -16.53
C ALA A 273 -0.67 1.47 -15.85
N PHE A 274 0.38 1.34 -15.02
CA PHE A 274 0.82 0.07 -14.45
C PHE A 274 0.56 0.02 -12.94
N GLY A 275 -0.37 -0.84 -12.52
CA GLY A 275 -0.73 -1.05 -11.12
C GLY A 275 -1.32 0.19 -10.44
N VAL A 276 -2.23 0.87 -11.14
CA VAL A 276 -2.88 2.13 -10.75
C VAL A 276 -4.40 2.01 -10.84
N ARG A 277 -5.10 2.79 -10.01
CA ARG A 277 -6.57 2.78 -9.93
C ARG A 277 -7.27 4.06 -10.43
N PHE A 278 -6.55 4.92 -11.14
CA PHE A 278 -7.07 6.21 -11.66
C PHE A 278 -7.91 6.99 -10.62
N ASP A 279 -7.30 7.22 -9.44
CA ASP A 279 -7.90 7.96 -8.33
C ASP A 279 -8.13 9.45 -8.67
N ASP A 280 -9.15 10.07 -8.07
CA ASP A 280 -9.54 11.46 -8.35
C ASP A 280 -8.45 12.47 -7.93
N ARG A 281 -7.64 12.14 -6.91
CA ARG A 281 -6.50 12.97 -6.49
C ARG A 281 -5.39 12.99 -7.53
N VAL A 282 -5.36 12.00 -8.43
CA VAL A 282 -4.45 11.96 -9.57
C VAL A 282 -5.12 12.57 -10.80
N THR A 283 -6.30 12.09 -11.16
CA THR A 283 -6.90 12.42 -12.46
C THR A 283 -7.48 13.82 -12.52
N GLY A 284 -7.90 14.38 -11.38
CA GLY A 284 -8.72 15.60 -11.35
C GLY A 284 -9.94 15.42 -12.24
N ASN A 285 -10.07 16.26 -13.28
CA ASN A 285 -11.09 16.04 -14.30
C ASN A 285 -10.72 14.86 -15.22
N VAL A 286 -11.31 13.70 -14.92
CA VAL A 286 -11.10 12.43 -15.63
C VAL A 286 -11.25 12.55 -17.15
N LYS A 287 -12.18 13.38 -17.66
CA LYS A 287 -12.37 13.56 -19.11
C LYS A 287 -11.13 14.17 -19.76
N LYS A 288 -10.48 15.12 -19.08
CA LYS A 288 -9.28 15.81 -19.55
C LYS A 288 -7.96 15.08 -19.25
N PHE A 289 -8.02 14.05 -18.39
CA PHE A 289 -6.84 13.26 -18.05
C PHE A 289 -6.39 12.41 -19.23
N CYS A 290 -5.20 12.68 -19.80
CA CYS A 290 -4.69 12.00 -21.01
C CYS A 290 -5.75 11.96 -22.13
N GLU A 291 -6.30 13.14 -22.48
CA GLU A 291 -7.47 13.26 -23.37
C GLU A 291 -7.21 12.73 -24.80
N HIS A 292 -6.00 12.91 -25.31
CA HIS A 292 -5.65 12.57 -26.70
C HIS A 292 -4.74 11.34 -26.82
N GLY A 293 -4.36 10.73 -25.70
CA GLY A 293 -3.43 9.61 -25.67
C GLY A 293 -4.12 8.25 -25.66
N LYS A 294 -3.44 7.25 -26.22
CA LYS A 294 -3.80 5.85 -26.01
C LYS A 294 -3.42 5.44 -24.60
N ILE A 295 -4.29 4.68 -23.94
CA ILE A 295 -4.09 4.24 -22.55
C ILE A 295 -3.98 2.72 -22.53
N VAL A 296 -2.85 2.21 -22.06
CA VAL A 296 -2.66 0.81 -21.69
C VAL A 296 -2.83 0.72 -20.18
N HIS A 297 -3.74 -0.12 -19.69
CA HIS A 297 -3.97 -0.31 -18.26
C HIS A 297 -3.72 -1.76 -17.90
N ILE A 298 -2.69 -1.98 -17.07
CA ILE A 298 -2.41 -3.29 -16.47
C ILE A 298 -2.74 -3.23 -14.99
N ASP A 299 -3.68 -4.06 -14.58
CA ASP A 299 -4.01 -4.26 -13.17
C ASP A 299 -4.25 -5.75 -12.89
N ILE A 300 -4.07 -6.15 -11.64
CA ILE A 300 -4.36 -7.52 -11.19
C ILE A 300 -5.86 -7.69 -10.87
N ASP A 301 -6.54 -6.58 -10.58
CA ASP A 301 -7.95 -6.53 -10.21
C ASP A 301 -8.80 -6.12 -11.42
N GLU A 302 -9.59 -7.07 -11.94
CA GLU A 302 -10.50 -6.83 -13.07
C GLU A 302 -11.48 -5.67 -12.78
N SER A 303 -11.88 -5.46 -11.52
CA SER A 303 -12.82 -4.41 -11.14
C SER A 303 -12.23 -2.99 -11.22
N GLU A 304 -10.90 -2.85 -11.36
CA GLU A 304 -10.24 -1.56 -11.57
C GLU A 304 -10.18 -1.18 -13.05
N ILE A 305 -10.27 -2.16 -13.95
CA ILE A 305 -10.21 -1.94 -15.40
C ILE A 305 -11.47 -1.21 -15.88
N ASN A 306 -11.29 -0.12 -16.64
CA ASN A 306 -12.36 0.72 -17.18
C ASN A 306 -13.32 1.33 -16.13
N LYS A 307 -13.01 1.26 -14.84
CA LYS A 307 -13.87 1.79 -13.78
C LYS A 307 -14.02 3.31 -13.83
N ASN A 308 -12.88 4.02 -13.78
CA ASN A 308 -12.86 5.49 -13.80
C ASN A 308 -12.48 6.04 -15.17
N LYS A 309 -11.52 5.41 -15.86
CA LYS A 309 -11.02 5.86 -17.17
C LYS A 309 -11.04 4.67 -18.13
N VAL A 310 -11.74 4.83 -19.25
CA VAL A 310 -11.75 3.82 -20.32
C VAL A 310 -10.36 3.77 -20.95
N CYS A 311 -9.79 2.57 -21.03
CA CYS A 311 -8.49 2.32 -21.62
C CYS A 311 -8.61 1.67 -23.00
N HIS A 312 -7.59 1.85 -23.83
CA HIS A 312 -7.55 1.34 -25.20
C HIS A 312 -7.03 -0.11 -25.23
N LEU A 313 -6.16 -0.46 -24.29
CA LEU A 313 -5.64 -1.81 -24.11
C LEU A 313 -5.74 -2.20 -22.62
N PRO A 314 -6.87 -2.78 -22.18
CA PRO A 314 -7.02 -3.35 -20.85
C PRO A 314 -6.31 -4.70 -20.76
N ILE A 315 -5.53 -4.92 -19.70
CA ILE A 315 -4.85 -6.19 -19.44
C ILE A 315 -5.03 -6.54 -17.96
N VAL A 316 -5.69 -7.67 -17.69
CA VAL A 316 -5.78 -8.24 -16.35
C VAL A 316 -4.62 -9.23 -16.18
N ALA A 317 -3.57 -8.82 -15.48
CA ALA A 317 -2.37 -9.64 -15.29
C ALA A 317 -1.55 -9.17 -14.08
N ASN A 318 -0.79 -10.10 -13.51
CA ASN A 318 0.22 -9.76 -12.52
C ASN A 318 1.33 -8.91 -13.16
N ILE A 319 1.50 -7.68 -12.67
CA ILE A 319 2.42 -6.70 -13.24
C ILE A 319 3.88 -7.16 -13.25
N LYS A 320 4.30 -7.99 -12.28
CA LYS A 320 5.66 -8.53 -12.24
C LYS A 320 5.89 -9.51 -13.39
N HIS A 321 4.95 -10.43 -13.60
CA HIS A 321 5.00 -11.38 -14.72
C HIS A 321 4.95 -10.65 -16.06
N THR A 322 4.10 -9.63 -16.17
CA THR A 322 4.01 -8.78 -17.35
C THR A 322 5.32 -8.06 -17.66
N LEU A 323 5.90 -7.35 -16.69
CA LEU A 323 7.16 -6.62 -16.90
C LEU A 323 8.33 -7.56 -17.20
N LYS A 324 8.40 -8.72 -16.53
CA LYS A 324 9.41 -9.73 -16.83
C LYS A 324 9.32 -10.19 -18.27
N ARG A 325 8.12 -10.54 -18.75
CA ARG A 325 7.91 -11.01 -20.12
C ARG A 325 8.16 -9.91 -21.15
N LEU A 326 7.73 -8.67 -20.89
CA LEU A 326 8.05 -7.51 -21.73
C LEU A 326 9.57 -7.31 -21.86
N ASN A 327 10.32 -7.42 -20.76
CA ASN A 327 11.77 -7.30 -20.79
C ASN A 327 12.46 -8.41 -21.59
N GLU A 328 11.94 -9.64 -21.57
CA GLU A 328 12.41 -10.73 -22.43
C GLU A 328 12.19 -10.40 -23.91
N MET A 329 10.97 -9.98 -24.27
CA MET A 329 10.63 -9.59 -25.64
C MET A 329 11.47 -8.41 -26.14
N LEU A 330 11.77 -7.43 -25.27
CA LEU A 330 12.61 -6.27 -25.60
C LEU A 330 14.08 -6.62 -25.79
N LYS A 331 14.58 -7.71 -25.18
CA LYS A 331 15.93 -8.22 -25.45
C LYS A 331 16.02 -8.85 -26.84
N GLU A 332 14.98 -9.57 -27.25
CA GLU A 332 14.88 -10.20 -28.58
C GLU A 332 14.65 -9.15 -29.67
N ARG A 333 13.80 -8.17 -29.40
CA ARG A 333 13.47 -7.05 -30.30
C ARG A 333 13.63 -5.72 -29.57
N PRO A 334 14.86 -5.15 -29.56
CA PRO A 334 15.10 -3.84 -28.96
C PRO A 334 14.36 -2.72 -29.71
N ILE A 335 13.75 -1.81 -28.95
CA ILE A 335 13.12 -0.61 -29.49
C ILE A 335 14.22 0.36 -29.94
N LYS A 336 14.19 0.74 -31.23
CA LYS A 336 15.16 1.70 -31.83
C LYS A 336 14.68 3.16 -31.78
N LYS A 337 13.42 3.39 -31.41
CA LYS A 337 12.81 4.72 -31.31
C LYS A 337 13.54 5.55 -30.25
N SER A 338 13.86 6.79 -30.58
CA SER A 338 14.42 7.76 -29.64
C SER A 338 13.35 8.78 -29.25
N PHE A 339 13.19 9.01 -27.94
CA PHE A 339 12.27 10.00 -27.39
C PHE A 339 12.99 11.31 -27.03
N LYS A 340 14.15 11.59 -27.64
CA LYS A 340 14.99 12.76 -27.30
C LYS A 340 14.23 14.10 -27.33
N PRO A 341 13.42 14.44 -28.36
CA PRO A 341 12.65 15.68 -28.35
C PRO A 341 11.65 15.76 -27.19
N TRP A 342 11.10 14.61 -26.78
CA TRP A 342 10.19 14.53 -25.65
C TRP A 342 10.92 14.73 -24.32
N HIS A 343 12.10 14.12 -24.16
CA HIS A 343 12.97 14.33 -23.00
C HIS A 343 13.38 15.79 -22.85
N GLU A 344 13.82 16.44 -23.94
CA GLU A 344 14.22 17.85 -23.94
C GLU A 344 13.06 18.77 -23.50
N LYS A 345 11.83 18.47 -23.95
CA LYS A 345 10.64 19.21 -23.53
C LYS A 345 10.33 19.03 -22.04
N ILE A 346 10.43 17.80 -21.54
CA ILE A 346 10.25 17.48 -20.12
C ILE A 346 11.31 18.18 -19.25
N ASP A 347 12.57 18.17 -19.68
CA ASP A 347 13.66 18.80 -18.93
C ASP A 347 13.48 20.32 -18.85
N ALA A 348 13.02 20.95 -19.93
CA ALA A 348 12.62 22.36 -19.90
C ALA A 348 11.49 22.62 -18.88
N TRP A 349 10.53 21.72 -18.72
CA TRP A 349 9.48 21.84 -17.71
C TRP A 349 9.98 21.63 -16.28
N LYS A 350 10.92 20.69 -16.06
CA LYS A 350 11.56 20.49 -14.76
C LYS A 350 12.29 21.75 -14.29
N ILE A 351 12.97 22.44 -15.22
CA ILE A 351 13.62 23.73 -14.96
C ILE A 351 12.60 24.84 -14.70
N LYS A 352 11.51 24.88 -15.48
CA LYS A 352 10.46 25.90 -15.38
C LYS A 352 9.71 25.84 -14.05
N ALA A 353 9.34 24.63 -13.59
CA ALA A 353 8.46 24.44 -12.43
C ALA A 353 8.95 23.32 -11.49
N PRO A 354 10.16 23.46 -10.90
CA PRO A 354 10.59 22.55 -9.84
C PRO A 354 9.73 22.77 -8.59
N PHE A 355 9.75 21.79 -7.67
CA PHE A 355 9.29 22.07 -6.31
C PHE A 355 10.17 23.16 -5.70
N LYS A 356 9.55 24.26 -5.27
CA LYS A 356 10.23 25.40 -4.66
C LYS A 356 9.66 25.64 -3.28
N CYS A 357 10.50 26.08 -2.36
CA CYS A 357 10.10 26.61 -1.07
C CYS A 357 10.46 28.12 -1.00
N PRO A 358 9.74 28.99 -1.72
CA PRO A 358 10.03 30.42 -1.62
C PRO A 358 9.57 30.94 -0.25
N ILE A 359 10.48 31.55 0.50
CA ILE A 359 10.10 32.40 1.63
C ILE A 359 9.47 33.65 1.03
N THR A 360 8.13 33.73 1.06
CA THR A 360 7.42 34.86 0.46
C THR A 360 7.53 36.11 1.33
N GLU A 361 7.48 37.30 0.72
CA GLU A 361 7.43 38.56 1.47
C GLU A 361 6.27 38.60 2.50
N ASN A 362 5.15 37.95 2.19
CA ASN A 362 4.01 37.88 3.10
C ASN A 362 4.32 37.01 4.33
N ALA A 363 5.07 35.91 4.14
CA ALA A 363 5.56 35.11 5.27
C ALA A 363 6.53 35.93 6.14
N LEU A 364 7.40 36.74 5.54
CA LEU A 364 8.31 37.64 6.25
C LEU A 364 7.61 38.79 7.00
N LYS A 365 6.40 39.17 6.55
CA LYS A 365 5.55 40.19 7.17
C LYS A 365 4.60 39.61 8.23
N SER A 366 4.51 38.28 8.35
CA SER A 366 3.66 37.61 9.34
C SER A 366 4.14 37.91 10.76
N PRO A 367 3.28 38.46 11.64
CA PRO A 367 3.61 38.69 13.05
C PRO A 367 4.04 37.40 13.78
N LEU A 368 3.48 36.25 13.39
CA LEU A 368 3.85 34.94 13.96
C LEU A 368 5.30 34.57 13.66
N ILE A 369 5.78 34.83 12.43
CA ILE A 369 7.16 34.56 12.03
C ILE A 369 8.09 35.55 12.72
N ARG A 370 7.80 36.86 12.63
CA ARG A 370 8.62 37.92 13.25
C ARG A 370 8.76 37.78 14.77
N ASN A 371 7.74 37.29 15.47
CA ASN A 371 7.80 37.07 16.92
C ASN A 371 8.68 35.86 17.30
N ILE A 372 8.93 34.92 16.38
CA ILE A 372 9.74 33.71 16.63
C ILE A 372 11.20 33.92 16.22
N VAL A 373 11.45 34.50 15.04
CA VAL A 373 12.82 34.70 14.48
C VAL A 373 13.36 36.12 14.63
N GLY A 374 12.58 37.04 15.22
CA GLY A 374 12.97 38.45 15.35
C GLY A 374 13.25 39.10 13.99
N ASN A 375 14.45 39.67 13.86
CA ASN A 375 14.95 40.28 12.62
C ASN A 375 15.94 39.39 11.84
N ASP A 376 16.31 38.22 12.36
CA ASP A 376 17.26 37.33 11.67
C ASP A 376 16.52 36.38 10.74
N LEU A 377 16.48 36.75 9.46
CA LEU A 377 15.82 35.97 8.42
C LEU A 377 16.51 34.61 8.16
N ASN A 378 17.74 34.40 8.66
CA ASN A 378 18.45 33.12 8.54
C ASN A 378 17.94 32.06 9.52
N GLU A 379 17.17 32.45 10.55
CA GLU A 379 16.58 31.51 11.51
C GLU A 379 15.23 30.92 11.04
N ILE A 380 14.74 31.33 9.86
CA ILE A 380 13.45 30.85 9.33
C ILE A 380 13.57 29.38 8.92
N MET A 381 12.98 28.50 9.73
CA MET A 381 12.78 27.09 9.38
C MET A 381 11.41 26.88 8.74
N THR A 382 11.39 26.45 7.49
CA THR A 382 10.17 25.94 6.84
C THR A 382 10.10 24.42 6.94
N ALA A 383 8.90 23.85 6.87
CA ALA A 383 8.72 22.41 6.93
C ALA A 383 9.47 21.68 5.79
N GLN A 384 9.57 22.31 4.61
CA GLN A 384 10.30 21.79 3.45
C GLN A 384 11.80 21.69 3.74
N ILE A 385 12.41 22.74 4.33
CA ILE A 385 13.83 22.76 4.71
C ILE A 385 14.10 21.65 5.74
N VAL A 386 13.21 21.48 6.72
CA VAL A 386 13.35 20.40 7.71
C VAL A 386 13.35 19.03 7.06
N ILE A 387 12.48 18.79 6.08
CA ILE A 387 12.41 17.51 5.35
C ILE A 387 13.66 17.28 4.50
N GLU A 388 14.18 18.31 3.83
CA GLU A 388 15.44 18.22 3.08
C GLU A 388 16.62 17.92 4.00
N ALA A 389 16.70 18.57 5.17
CA ALA A 389 17.72 18.27 6.18
C ALA A 389 17.63 16.83 6.69
N ILE A 390 16.41 16.30 6.88
CA ILE A 390 16.21 14.87 7.22
C ILE A 390 16.69 13.98 6.08
N TYR A 391 16.38 14.31 4.82
CA TYR A 391 16.87 13.58 3.65
C TYR A 391 18.40 13.56 3.60
N GLU A 392 19.07 14.69 3.82
CA GLU A 392 20.53 14.79 3.85
C GLU A 392 21.14 13.98 4.99
N ALA A 393 20.61 14.13 6.21
CA ALA A 393 21.08 13.41 7.40
C ALA A 393 20.93 11.89 7.26
N THR A 394 19.87 11.44 6.59
CA THR A 394 19.58 10.01 6.37
C THR A 394 20.10 9.49 5.03
N LYS A 395 20.70 10.35 4.20
CA LYS A 395 21.18 10.04 2.85
C LYS A 395 20.11 9.40 1.94
N GLY A 396 18.83 9.71 2.19
CA GLY A 396 17.71 9.14 1.45
C GLY A 396 17.36 7.68 1.78
N ASP A 397 17.96 7.09 2.83
CA ASP A 397 17.82 5.67 3.16
C ASP A 397 16.83 5.38 4.31
N ALA A 398 16.17 6.41 4.85
CA ALA A 398 15.19 6.22 5.92
C ALA A 398 13.85 5.68 5.39
N ILE A 399 13.22 4.83 6.21
CA ILE A 399 11.78 4.57 6.09
C ILE A 399 11.04 5.72 6.76
N VAL A 400 10.29 6.48 5.96
CA VAL A 400 9.53 7.66 6.38
C VAL A 400 8.06 7.30 6.49
N THR A 401 7.53 7.43 7.70
CA THR A 401 6.09 7.33 7.98
C THR A 401 5.49 8.73 8.17
N THR A 402 4.27 8.96 7.70
CA THR A 402 3.62 10.28 7.87
C THR A 402 2.25 10.17 8.53
N GLY A 403 1.82 11.25 9.17
CA GLY A 403 0.38 11.52 9.33
C GLY A 403 -0.26 11.92 8.00
N VAL A 404 -1.38 12.65 8.05
CA VAL A 404 -2.10 13.13 6.86
C VAL A 404 -2.26 14.65 6.96
N GLY A 405 -1.98 15.36 5.87
CA GLY A 405 -2.00 16.83 5.82
C GLY A 405 -0.86 17.42 4.99
N GLN A 406 -0.54 18.69 5.21
CA GLN A 406 0.51 19.37 4.44
C GLN A 406 1.88 18.71 4.60
N HIS A 407 2.22 18.26 5.82
CA HIS A 407 3.49 17.57 6.10
C HIS A 407 3.63 16.25 5.33
N GLN A 408 2.53 15.54 5.05
CA GLN A 408 2.54 14.36 4.18
C GLN A 408 2.92 14.72 2.74
N MET A 409 2.32 15.79 2.20
CA MET A 409 2.62 16.25 0.84
C MET A 409 4.06 16.74 0.74
N TRP A 410 4.53 17.52 1.72
CA TRP A 410 5.91 17.98 1.73
C TRP A 410 6.91 16.83 1.88
N ALA A 411 6.60 15.82 2.70
CA ALA A 411 7.45 14.62 2.80
C ALA A 411 7.60 13.95 1.43
N ALA A 412 6.49 13.78 0.70
CA ALA A 412 6.47 13.23 -0.66
C ALA A 412 7.13 14.12 -1.72
N GLN A 413 7.18 15.45 -1.53
CA GLN A 413 7.76 16.39 -2.51
C GLN A 413 9.28 16.56 -2.34
N PHE A 414 9.73 16.65 -1.08
CA PHE A 414 11.07 17.13 -0.72
C PHE A 414 12.01 16.01 -0.24
N TYR A 415 11.50 14.89 0.26
CA TYR A 415 12.32 13.69 0.51
C TYR A 415 12.41 12.87 -0.78
N LYS A 416 13.63 12.56 -1.26
CA LYS A 416 13.82 11.83 -2.53
C LYS A 416 13.88 10.32 -2.26
N PHE A 417 12.82 9.61 -2.58
CA PHE A 417 12.74 8.16 -2.34
C PHE A 417 13.32 7.36 -3.49
N ASN A 418 14.34 6.54 -3.21
CA ASN A 418 15.01 5.71 -4.23
C ASN A 418 14.68 4.22 -4.12
N SER A 419 14.01 3.80 -3.03
CA SER A 419 13.72 2.41 -2.72
C SER A 419 12.22 2.21 -2.48
N PRO A 420 11.65 1.07 -2.89
CA PRO A 420 10.25 0.75 -2.59
C PRO A 420 10.09 0.58 -1.07
N ARG A 421 8.87 0.78 -0.56
CA ARG A 421 8.51 0.59 0.86
C ARG A 421 9.18 1.56 1.85
N HIS A 422 9.91 2.58 1.37
CA HIS A 422 10.50 3.61 2.21
C HIS A 422 9.53 4.78 2.48
N PHE A 423 8.50 4.98 1.64
CA PHE A 423 7.43 5.95 1.92
C PHE A 423 6.18 5.20 2.40
N ILE A 424 5.84 5.36 3.68
CA ILE A 424 4.72 4.68 4.32
C ILE A 424 3.70 5.72 4.79
N SER A 425 2.58 5.78 4.10
CA SER A 425 1.56 6.79 4.37
C SER A 425 0.16 6.25 4.09
N SER A 426 -0.82 6.73 4.86
CA SER A 426 -2.23 6.47 4.58
C SER A 426 -2.69 7.39 3.43
N CYS A 427 -2.99 6.82 2.27
CA CYS A 427 -3.27 7.60 1.07
C CYS A 427 -4.75 7.59 0.69
N GLY A 428 -5.34 6.41 0.50
CA GLY A 428 -6.72 6.24 0.03
C GLY A 428 -7.75 6.72 1.03
N LEU A 429 -7.63 6.32 2.30
CA LEU A 429 -8.56 6.76 3.35
C LEU A 429 -8.15 8.11 3.98
N GLY A 430 -6.84 8.40 4.05
CA GLY A 430 -6.35 9.65 4.65
C GLY A 430 -6.50 9.70 6.18
N SER A 431 -6.23 8.60 6.87
CA SER A 431 -6.33 8.45 8.32
C SER A 431 -5.29 9.26 9.11
N MET A 432 -5.71 10.36 9.75
CA MET A 432 -4.89 11.04 10.76
C MET A 432 -4.60 10.11 11.95
N GLY A 433 -3.41 10.24 12.55
CA GLY A 433 -2.94 9.34 13.61
C GLY A 433 -2.21 8.08 13.11
N PHE A 434 -2.16 7.84 11.79
CA PHE A 434 -1.48 6.68 11.18
C PHE A 434 0.05 6.67 11.43
N GLY A 435 0.72 7.81 11.27
CA GLY A 435 2.18 7.87 11.13
C GLY A 435 2.97 7.26 12.29
N PHE A 436 2.63 7.60 13.53
CA PHE A 436 3.40 7.12 14.70
C PHE A 436 3.25 5.60 14.91
N PRO A 437 2.03 5.02 14.95
CA PRO A 437 1.88 3.56 15.02
C PRO A 437 2.49 2.84 13.81
N ALA A 438 2.34 3.37 12.59
CA ALA A 438 2.96 2.79 11.42
C ALA A 438 4.49 2.74 11.53
N ALA A 439 5.13 3.74 12.17
CA ALA A 439 6.57 3.73 12.44
C ALA A 439 6.99 2.60 13.38
N ILE A 440 6.19 2.33 14.42
CA ILE A 440 6.40 1.19 15.34
C ILE A 440 6.36 -0.12 14.54
N GLY A 441 5.36 -0.26 13.67
CA GLY A 441 5.21 -1.38 12.76
C GLY A 441 6.41 -1.59 11.84
N ALA A 442 6.81 -0.53 11.14
CA ALA A 442 7.94 -0.54 10.22
C ALA A 442 9.25 -0.86 10.94
N LYS A 443 9.47 -0.34 12.15
CA LYS A 443 10.66 -0.65 12.95
C LYS A 443 10.67 -2.09 13.46
N ALA A 444 9.51 -2.68 13.74
CA ALA A 444 9.43 -4.10 14.08
C ALA A 444 9.75 -5.00 12.86
N ALA A 445 9.32 -4.60 11.66
CA ALA A 445 9.63 -5.27 10.40
C ALA A 445 11.10 -5.14 9.97
N CYS A 446 11.70 -3.98 10.22
CA CYS A 446 13.07 -3.63 9.83
C CYS A 446 13.87 -3.16 11.07
N PRO A 447 14.36 -4.09 11.91
CA PRO A 447 14.96 -3.81 13.22
C PRO A 447 16.17 -2.88 13.24
#